data_AF-A0A2N1R404-F1
#
_entry.id   AF-A0A2N1R404-F1
#
_cell.length_a   1.000
_cell.length_b   1.000
_cell.length_c   1.000
_cell.angle_alpha   90.00
_cell.angle_beta   90.00
_cell.angle_gamma   90.00
#
_symmetry.space_group_name_H-M   'P 1'
#
loop_
_entity.id
_entity.type
_entity.pdbx_description
1 polymer ?
#
loop_
_entity_poly.entity_id
_entity_poly.type
_entity_poly.pdbx_seq_one_letter_code
_entity_poly.pdbx_strand_id
1 'polypeptide(L)'
;TFINIRTFAKPYSDYSGRFLDNPYRIAVTQKPFPRPEPKALPAIEPPPAVIAPPAPEPVDTSIYMPETLRSFESIAESGKGTVSYSLGEADIVPTLARILDGVSGDELDLVICLDTTDSMADDIEAVKTSLPAMVREKTARFSSFRLGLVLYKDYFEDYVVKRMAFTKDVDAFTAAVTRVRVAGGRDIPEAVYEALYEALVGYDWSAASRLIVLIGDAPPHPLPRGKIDKAMVDGKSKELDVAIDVIILPH
;
A
#
# COMPACT_ATOMS: atom_id res chain seq x y z
N THR A 1 -2.75 47.37 27.29
CA THR A 1 -2.22 48.03 26.08
C THR A 1 -1.94 49.50 26.38
N PHE A 2 -0.79 50.05 25.99
CA PHE A 2 -0.51 51.48 26.14
C PHE A 2 -0.76 52.20 24.81
N ILE A 3 -1.26 53.44 24.88
CA ILE A 3 -1.51 54.29 23.71
C ILE A 3 -0.69 55.58 23.89
N ASN A 4 0.01 56.02 22.85
CA ASN A 4 0.73 57.29 22.80
C ASN A 4 0.09 58.19 21.72
N ILE A 5 -0.03 59.49 22.00
CA ILE A 5 -0.64 60.50 21.12
C ILE A 5 0.35 61.65 20.96
N ARG A 6 0.61 62.04 19.71
CA ARG A 6 1.55 63.09 19.32
C ARG A 6 0.85 64.14 18.47
N THR A 7 1.18 65.41 18.68
CA THR A 7 0.72 66.52 17.84
C THR A 7 1.86 67.07 16.99
N PHE A 8 1.56 67.38 15.74
CA PHE A 8 2.52 67.88 14.76
C PHE A 8 2.17 69.31 14.37
N ALA A 9 3.20 70.14 14.15
CA ALA A 9 3.02 71.55 13.84
C ALA A 9 2.46 71.80 12.43
N LYS A 10 2.53 70.81 11.52
CA LYS A 10 2.08 70.94 10.14
C LYS A 10 0.82 70.11 9.88
N PRO A 11 -0.10 70.60 9.02
CA PRO A 11 -1.32 69.88 8.66
C PRO A 11 -1.05 68.72 7.68
N TYR A 12 -2.08 67.90 7.43
CA TYR A 12 -2.10 66.83 6.42
C TYR A 12 -1.03 65.74 6.58
N SER A 13 -0.74 65.35 7.83
CA SER A 13 0.20 64.26 8.13
C SER A 13 1.64 64.48 7.63
N ASP A 14 2.06 65.74 7.45
CA ASP A 14 3.47 66.07 7.22
C ASP A 14 4.26 66.03 8.54
N TYR A 15 5.04 64.96 8.71
CA TYR A 15 5.82 64.69 9.92
C TYR A 15 7.21 65.34 9.93
N SER A 16 7.56 66.15 8.92
CA SER A 16 8.88 66.81 8.85
C SER A 16 9.04 67.98 9.82
N GLY A 17 7.94 68.48 10.39
CA GLY A 17 7.93 69.60 11.34
C GLY A 17 8.20 69.20 12.79
N ARG A 18 8.31 70.20 13.67
CA ARG A 18 8.41 69.96 15.12
C ARG A 18 7.14 69.28 15.63
N PHE A 19 7.30 68.39 16.60
CA PHE A 19 6.20 67.70 17.26
C PHE A 19 6.38 67.73 18.77
N LEU A 20 5.28 67.48 19.48
CA LEU A 20 5.26 67.29 20.92
C LEU A 20 4.51 66.01 21.24
N ASP A 21 5.10 65.21 22.13
CA ASP A 21 4.44 64.03 22.68
C ASP A 21 3.56 64.42 23.86
N ASN A 22 2.45 63.71 24.01
CA ASN A 22 1.62 63.84 25.20
C ASN A 22 2.40 63.33 26.43
N PRO A 23 2.63 64.15 27.48
CA PRO A 23 3.42 63.74 28.64
C PRO A 23 2.68 62.79 29.59
N TYR A 24 1.39 62.49 29.36
CA TYR A 24 0.58 61.65 30.25
C TYR A 24 0.48 60.20 29.76
N ARG A 25 0.50 59.23 30.69
CA ARG A 25 0.17 57.82 30.42
C ARG A 25 -1.33 57.57 30.58
N ILE A 26 -1.97 57.04 29.55
CA ILE A 26 -3.38 56.64 29.59
C ILE A 26 -3.47 55.14 29.82
N ALA A 27 -4.16 54.73 30.88
CA ALA A 27 -4.49 53.35 31.19
C ALA A 27 -5.98 53.13 30.96
N VAL A 28 -6.33 52.18 30.09
CA VAL A 28 -7.73 51.77 29.84
C VAL A 28 -7.96 50.44 30.54
N THR A 29 -8.83 50.44 31.55
CA THR A 29 -9.29 49.21 32.22
C THR A 29 -10.76 49.00 31.95
N GLN A 30 -11.09 47.93 31.21
CA GLN A 30 -12.46 47.49 31.04
C GLN A 30 -12.84 46.61 32.23
N LYS A 31 -13.89 46.98 32.97
CA LYS A 31 -14.44 46.10 34.00
C LYS A 31 -15.08 44.89 33.29
N PRO A 32 -14.78 43.64 33.70
CA PRO A 32 -15.43 42.46 33.12
C PRO A 32 -16.95 42.57 33.29
N PHE A 33 -17.71 42.38 32.22
CA PHE A 33 -19.17 42.32 32.32
C PHE A 33 -19.59 41.00 32.99
N PRO A 34 -20.67 40.99 33.79
CA PRO A 34 -21.19 39.76 34.37
C PRO A 34 -21.56 38.79 33.25
N ARG A 35 -20.94 37.61 33.24
CA ARG A 35 -21.29 36.53 32.32
C ARG A 35 -22.65 35.98 32.78
N PRO A 36 -23.68 35.88 31.91
CA PRO A 36 -24.90 35.17 32.27
C PRO A 36 -24.55 33.75 32.70
N GLU A 37 -25.30 33.21 33.66
CA GLU A 37 -25.08 31.84 34.13
C GLU A 37 -25.06 30.88 32.92
N PRO A 38 -24.11 29.93 32.87
CA PRO A 38 -24.08 28.98 31.78
C PRO A 38 -25.43 28.27 31.74
N LYS A 39 -26.15 28.36 30.62
CA LYS A 39 -27.21 27.39 30.36
C LYS A 39 -26.57 26.02 30.47
N ALA A 40 -27.11 25.16 31.32
CA ALA A 40 -26.72 23.77 31.36
C ALA A 40 -26.90 23.21 29.95
N LEU A 41 -25.79 23.07 29.22
CA LEU A 41 -25.76 22.27 28.02
C LEU A 41 -26.09 20.85 28.48
N PRO A 42 -26.95 20.10 27.77
CA PRO A 42 -27.11 18.69 28.05
C PRO A 42 -25.71 18.07 28.08
N ALA A 43 -25.47 17.16 29.04
CA ALA A 43 -24.20 16.49 29.16
C ALA A 43 -23.81 15.98 27.76
N ILE A 44 -22.70 16.50 27.23
CA ILE A 44 -22.10 15.92 26.03
C ILE A 44 -21.67 14.55 26.52
N GLU A 45 -22.42 13.52 26.10
CA GLU A 45 -21.98 12.14 26.31
C GLU A 45 -20.53 12.08 25.81
N PRO A 46 -19.60 11.50 26.59
CA PRO A 46 -18.25 11.30 26.09
C PRO A 46 -18.39 10.67 24.69
N PRO A 47 -17.62 11.14 23.68
CA PRO A 47 -17.62 10.46 22.40
C PRO A 47 -17.48 8.97 22.71
N PRO A 48 -18.34 8.11 22.13
CA PRO A 48 -18.30 6.68 22.44
C PRO A 48 -16.85 6.26 22.36
N ALA A 49 -16.36 5.58 23.42
CA ALA A 49 -15.01 5.06 23.45
C ALA A 49 -14.70 4.52 22.06
N VAL A 50 -13.59 4.96 21.44
CA VAL A 50 -13.17 4.46 20.13
C VAL A 50 -13.23 2.95 20.27
N ILE A 51 -14.29 2.35 19.73
CA ILE A 51 -14.47 0.92 19.77
C ILE A 51 -13.27 0.48 18.97
N ALA A 52 -12.31 -0.20 19.62
CA ALA A 52 -11.25 -0.87 18.89
C ALA A 52 -11.96 -1.57 17.74
N PRO A 53 -11.56 -1.35 16.47
CA PRO A 53 -12.27 -1.92 15.33
C PRO A 53 -12.57 -3.38 15.69
N PRO A 54 -13.83 -3.83 15.51
CA PRO A 54 -14.22 -5.18 15.92
C PRO A 54 -13.12 -6.12 15.46
N ALA A 55 -12.69 -7.02 16.35
CA ALA A 55 -11.72 -8.05 15.99
C ALA A 55 -12.15 -8.58 14.62
N PRO A 56 -11.27 -8.56 13.60
CA PRO A 56 -11.67 -8.80 12.22
C PRO A 56 -12.51 -10.06 12.22
N GLU A 57 -13.75 -9.96 11.73
CA GLU A 57 -14.59 -11.13 11.61
C GLU A 57 -13.79 -12.18 10.86
N PRO A 58 -13.84 -13.46 11.28
CA PRO A 58 -13.10 -14.51 10.60
C PRO A 58 -13.46 -14.42 9.13
N VAL A 59 -12.45 -14.20 8.28
CA VAL A 59 -12.64 -14.09 6.84
C VAL A 59 -13.37 -15.34 6.39
N ASP A 60 -14.50 -15.17 5.71
CA ASP A 60 -15.21 -16.31 5.14
C ASP A 60 -14.33 -16.92 4.06
N THR A 61 -13.70 -18.04 4.40
CA THR A 61 -12.76 -18.73 3.51
C THR A 61 -13.46 -19.72 2.58
N SER A 62 -14.80 -19.85 2.66
CA SER A 62 -15.56 -20.83 1.88
C SER A 62 -15.59 -20.55 0.38
N ILE A 63 -15.33 -19.30 -0.02
CA ILE A 63 -15.28 -18.87 -1.42
C ILE A 63 -13.93 -19.14 -2.10
N TYR A 64 -12.91 -19.56 -1.35
CA TYR A 64 -11.58 -19.84 -1.87
C TYR A 64 -11.36 -21.35 -1.98
N MET A 65 -10.50 -21.75 -2.92
CA MET A 65 -10.10 -23.15 -3.04
C MET A 65 -9.32 -23.62 -1.79
N PRO A 66 -9.73 -24.72 -1.13
CA PRO A 66 -9.04 -25.21 0.08
C PRO A 66 -7.56 -25.52 -0.14
N GLU A 67 -7.19 -26.00 -1.33
CA GLU A 67 -5.81 -26.27 -1.71
C GLU A 67 -5.00 -24.98 -1.89
N THR A 68 -5.60 -23.92 -2.46
CA THR A 68 -4.96 -22.59 -2.56
C THR A 68 -4.70 -22.03 -1.18
N LEU A 69 -5.68 -22.07 -0.28
CA LEU A 69 -5.53 -21.62 1.11
C LEU A 69 -4.31 -22.27 1.78
N ARG A 70 -4.29 -23.61 1.83
CA ARG A 70 -3.20 -24.36 2.49
C ARG A 70 -1.83 -24.07 1.89
N SER A 71 -1.76 -23.99 0.56
CA SER A 71 -0.48 -23.83 -0.13
C SER A 71 0.04 -22.39 -0.02
N PHE A 72 -0.81 -21.39 -0.16
CA PHE A 72 -0.42 -19.97 -0.05
C PHE A 72 -0.11 -19.60 1.40
N GLU A 73 -0.87 -20.10 2.38
CA GLU A 73 -0.53 -19.98 3.80
C GLU A 73 0.86 -20.57 4.10
N SER A 74 1.15 -21.76 3.56
CA SER A 74 2.46 -22.40 3.73
C SER A 74 3.60 -21.64 3.04
N ILE A 75 3.34 -20.98 1.91
CA ILE A 75 4.31 -20.11 1.21
C ILE A 75 4.58 -18.85 2.03
N ALA A 76 3.54 -18.19 2.53
CA ALA A 76 3.70 -17.00 3.35
C ALA A 76 4.45 -17.30 4.65
N GLU A 77 4.11 -18.40 5.32
CA GLU A 77 4.80 -18.83 6.54
C GLU A 77 6.29 -19.09 6.29
N SER A 78 6.65 -19.84 5.24
CA SER A 78 8.06 -20.12 4.93
C SER A 78 8.83 -18.88 4.48
N GLY A 79 8.15 -17.97 3.77
CA GLY A 79 8.68 -16.69 3.32
C GLY A 79 8.68 -15.58 4.37
N LYS A 80 8.29 -15.84 5.62
CA LYS A 80 8.11 -14.82 6.69
C LYS A 80 7.18 -13.66 6.29
N GLY A 81 6.27 -13.89 5.36
CA GLY A 81 5.32 -12.90 4.90
C GLY A 81 3.95 -13.03 5.57
N THR A 82 2.98 -12.32 5.00
CA THR A 82 1.59 -12.29 5.48
C THR A 82 0.62 -12.88 4.47
N VAL A 83 -0.49 -13.42 4.99
CA VAL A 83 -1.61 -13.91 4.18
C VAL A 83 -2.69 -12.84 4.16
N SER A 84 -3.07 -12.42 2.96
CA SER A 84 -4.20 -11.54 2.72
C SER A 84 -5.23 -12.22 1.84
N TYR A 85 -6.50 -11.96 2.11
CA TYR A 85 -7.64 -12.46 1.36
C TYR A 85 -8.27 -11.31 0.59
N SER A 86 -8.68 -11.56 -0.64
CA SER A 86 -9.31 -10.59 -1.52
C SER A 86 -10.59 -11.17 -2.11
N LEU A 87 -11.63 -10.35 -2.20
CA LEU A 87 -12.87 -10.63 -2.92
C LEU A 87 -12.73 -10.39 -4.44
N GLY A 88 -11.50 -10.43 -4.97
CA GLY A 88 -11.18 -10.22 -6.37
C GLY A 88 -11.25 -8.76 -6.80
N GLU A 89 -11.94 -8.50 -7.91
CA GLU A 89 -12.09 -7.18 -8.57
C GLU A 89 -12.40 -6.06 -7.56
N ALA A 90 -13.22 -6.38 -6.55
CA ALA A 90 -13.70 -5.43 -5.56
C ALA A 90 -12.58 -4.85 -4.65
N ASP A 91 -11.54 -5.62 -4.32
CA ASP A 91 -10.58 -5.22 -3.29
C ASP A 91 -9.12 -5.67 -3.48
N ILE A 92 -8.76 -6.29 -4.62
CA ILE A 92 -7.38 -6.71 -4.91
C ILE A 92 -6.36 -5.57 -4.74
N VAL A 93 -6.65 -4.39 -5.29
CA VAL A 93 -5.76 -3.22 -5.20
C VAL A 93 -5.72 -2.60 -3.79
N PRO A 94 -6.87 -2.37 -3.10
CA PRO A 94 -6.87 -2.01 -1.68
C PRO A 94 -6.10 -2.98 -0.78
N THR A 95 -6.17 -4.28 -1.06
CA THR A 95 -5.46 -5.30 -0.30
C THR A 95 -3.95 -5.21 -0.48
N LEU A 96 -3.48 -5.06 -1.72
CA LEU A 96 -2.08 -4.78 -1.99
C LEU A 96 -1.62 -3.45 -1.36
N ALA A 97 -2.44 -2.41 -1.39
CA ALA A 97 -2.12 -1.13 -0.77
C ALA A 97 -1.85 -1.27 0.74
N ARG A 98 -2.64 -2.09 1.44
CA ARG A 98 -2.49 -2.38 2.87
C ARG A 98 -1.18 -3.10 3.17
N ILE A 99 -0.77 -4.04 2.32
CA ILE A 99 0.52 -4.72 2.41
C ILE A 99 1.65 -3.68 2.32
N LEU A 100 1.59 -2.78 1.33
CA LEU A 100 2.61 -1.74 1.15
C LEU A 100 2.64 -0.71 2.29
N ASP A 101 1.48 -0.42 2.90
CA ASP A 101 1.41 0.43 4.10
C ASP A 101 2.11 -0.20 5.32
N GLY A 102 2.12 -1.53 5.40
CA GLY A 102 2.80 -2.30 6.45
C GLY A 102 4.33 -2.41 6.28
N VAL A 103 4.86 -2.08 5.11
CA VAL A 103 6.30 -2.13 4.85
C VAL A 103 7.01 -1.07 5.69
N SER A 104 8.00 -1.52 6.47
CA SER A 104 8.86 -0.64 7.27
C SER A 104 10.10 -0.19 6.48
N GLY A 105 10.73 0.89 6.93
CA GLY A 105 11.94 1.43 6.29
C GLY A 105 11.67 2.36 5.10
N ASP A 106 12.77 2.88 4.56
CA ASP A 106 12.78 3.96 3.55
C ASP A 106 13.21 3.48 2.16
N GLU A 107 13.59 2.21 2.01
CA GLU A 107 13.97 1.59 0.72
C GLU A 107 13.16 0.34 0.46
N LEU A 108 12.63 0.17 -0.76
CA LEU A 108 11.79 -0.97 -1.13
C LEU A 108 12.17 -1.56 -2.49
N ASP A 109 12.48 -2.85 -2.51
CA ASP A 109 12.38 -3.67 -3.72
C ASP A 109 11.09 -4.48 -3.64
N LEU A 110 10.20 -4.30 -4.61
CA LEU A 110 8.91 -4.99 -4.68
C LEU A 110 8.83 -5.77 -5.99
N VAL A 111 8.53 -7.06 -5.91
CA VAL A 111 8.18 -7.88 -7.08
C VAL A 111 6.76 -8.40 -6.91
N ILE A 112 5.89 -8.12 -7.88
CA ILE A 112 4.54 -8.70 -7.92
C ILE A 112 4.58 -9.95 -8.80
N CYS A 113 4.24 -11.11 -8.24
CA CYS A 113 3.99 -12.34 -8.98
C CYS A 113 2.49 -12.45 -9.23
N LEU A 114 2.06 -12.30 -10.47
CA LEU A 114 0.66 -12.22 -10.85
C LEU A 114 0.26 -13.40 -11.72
N ASP A 115 -0.75 -14.14 -11.26
CA ASP A 115 -1.44 -15.12 -12.08
C ASP A 115 -2.12 -14.41 -13.26
N THR A 116 -1.94 -14.96 -14.46
CA THR A 116 -2.49 -14.40 -15.70
C THR A 116 -3.33 -15.39 -16.48
N THR A 117 -3.87 -16.42 -15.81
CA THR A 117 -4.83 -17.37 -16.38
C THR A 117 -6.19 -16.73 -16.66
N ASP A 118 -7.09 -17.44 -17.33
CA ASP A 118 -8.38 -16.90 -17.76
C ASP A 118 -9.36 -16.64 -16.59
N SER A 119 -9.22 -17.33 -15.45
CA SER A 119 -10.04 -17.11 -14.26
C SER A 119 -9.79 -15.74 -13.62
N MET A 120 -8.55 -15.22 -13.71
CA MET A 120 -8.13 -13.91 -13.19
C MET A 120 -8.55 -12.72 -14.08
N ALA A 121 -9.47 -12.90 -15.03
CA ALA A 121 -9.76 -11.92 -16.08
C ALA A 121 -10.30 -10.58 -15.55
N ASP A 122 -11.31 -10.62 -14.70
CA ASP A 122 -11.91 -9.46 -14.04
C ASP A 122 -10.94 -8.80 -13.04
N ASP A 123 -10.24 -9.60 -12.25
CA ASP A 123 -9.21 -9.15 -11.32
C ASP A 123 -8.11 -8.36 -12.01
N ILE A 124 -7.63 -8.86 -13.15
CA ILE A 124 -6.60 -8.18 -13.93
C ILE A 124 -7.11 -6.87 -14.52
N GLU A 125 -8.38 -6.76 -14.90
CA GLU A 125 -8.94 -5.48 -15.34
C GLU A 125 -9.00 -4.46 -14.18
N ALA A 126 -9.34 -4.89 -12.96
CA ALA A 126 -9.25 -4.03 -11.77
C ALA A 126 -7.81 -3.60 -11.48
N VAL A 127 -6.85 -4.54 -11.58
CA VAL A 127 -5.42 -4.25 -11.42
C VAL A 127 -4.95 -3.23 -12.46
N LYS A 128 -5.30 -3.39 -13.73
CA LYS A 128 -4.92 -2.42 -14.79
C LYS A 128 -5.48 -1.03 -14.54
N THR A 129 -6.67 -0.94 -13.97
CA THR A 129 -7.37 0.32 -13.72
C THR A 129 -6.79 1.06 -12.51
N SER A 130 -6.58 0.36 -11.40
CA SER A 130 -6.34 1.00 -10.09
C SER A 130 -4.90 0.88 -9.59
N LEU A 131 -4.16 -0.16 -10.00
CA LEU A 131 -2.77 -0.38 -9.54
C LEU A 131 -1.84 0.79 -9.86
N PRO A 132 -1.87 1.43 -11.04
CA PRO A 132 -0.96 2.53 -11.38
C PRO A 132 -1.05 3.73 -10.43
N ALA A 133 -2.27 4.10 -10.03
CA ALA A 133 -2.49 5.21 -9.10
C ALA A 133 -2.01 4.83 -7.70
N MET A 134 -2.38 3.63 -7.23
CA MET A 134 -2.01 3.10 -5.93
C MET A 134 -0.49 2.99 -5.77
N VAL A 135 0.21 2.40 -6.74
CA VAL A 135 1.67 2.28 -6.72
C VAL A 135 2.32 3.65 -6.62
N ARG A 136 1.89 4.63 -7.44
CA ARG A 136 2.44 5.99 -7.39
C ARG A 136 2.27 6.64 -6.01
N GLU A 137 1.12 6.45 -5.38
CA GLU A 137 0.84 6.94 -4.03
C GLU A 137 1.73 6.25 -2.99
N LYS A 138 1.75 4.92 -2.98
CA LYS A 138 2.45 4.14 -1.95
C LYS A 138 3.97 4.19 -2.09
N THR A 139 4.50 4.35 -3.31
CA THR A 139 5.94 4.46 -3.51
C THR A 139 6.50 5.83 -3.11
N ALA A 140 5.67 6.88 -3.04
CA ALA A 140 6.12 8.24 -2.76
C ALA A 140 6.71 8.45 -1.35
N ARG A 141 6.44 7.54 -0.40
CA ARG A 141 7.04 7.57 0.94
C ARG A 141 8.47 7.00 0.99
N PHE A 142 8.88 6.19 0.02
CA PHE A 142 10.20 5.58 0.03
C PHE A 142 11.24 6.50 -0.61
N SER A 143 12.40 6.62 0.02
CA SER A 143 13.55 7.35 -0.50
C SER A 143 14.13 6.73 -1.77
N SER A 144 14.03 5.40 -1.89
CA SER A 144 14.35 4.65 -3.11
C SER A 144 13.42 3.45 -3.21
N PHE A 145 12.88 3.21 -4.41
CA PHE A 145 12.10 2.00 -4.67
C PHE A 145 12.45 1.41 -6.03
N ARG A 146 12.25 0.10 -6.19
CA ARG A 146 12.28 -0.60 -7.49
C ARG A 146 11.10 -1.55 -7.58
N LEU A 147 10.45 -1.57 -8.73
CA LEU A 147 9.26 -2.37 -9.02
C LEU A 147 9.61 -3.44 -10.06
N GLY A 148 9.26 -4.68 -9.75
CA GLY A 148 9.36 -5.84 -10.62
C GLY A 148 7.98 -6.47 -10.83
N LEU A 149 7.83 -7.17 -11.95
CA LEU A 149 6.61 -7.89 -12.30
C LEU A 149 6.99 -9.24 -12.87
N VAL A 150 6.40 -10.29 -12.31
CA VAL A 150 6.51 -11.67 -12.79
C VAL A 150 5.10 -12.13 -13.10
N LEU A 151 4.82 -12.40 -14.38
CA LEU A 151 3.56 -12.98 -14.81
C LEU A 151 3.73 -14.48 -14.90
N TYR A 152 2.76 -15.25 -14.44
CA TYR A 152 2.80 -16.70 -14.57
C TYR A 152 1.45 -17.28 -15.01
N LYS A 153 1.52 -18.51 -15.51
CA LYS A 153 0.41 -19.39 -15.93
C LYS A 153 0.82 -20.85 -15.67
N ASP A 154 0.05 -21.81 -16.15
CA ASP A 154 0.43 -23.22 -16.09
C ASP A 154 1.51 -23.61 -17.12
N TYR A 155 2.05 -24.81 -16.93
CA TYR A 155 2.88 -25.49 -17.91
C TYR A 155 2.13 -25.69 -19.23
N PHE A 156 2.87 -25.59 -20.34
CA PHE A 156 2.35 -25.76 -21.71
C PHE A 156 1.39 -24.66 -22.21
N GLU A 157 1.24 -23.57 -21.45
CA GLU A 157 0.66 -22.32 -21.93
C GLU A 157 1.66 -21.51 -22.78
N ASP A 158 1.27 -20.32 -23.25
CA ASP A 158 2.11 -19.46 -24.09
C ASP A 158 3.40 -19.00 -23.37
N TYR A 159 3.41 -19.03 -22.03
CA TYR A 159 4.58 -18.97 -21.18
C TYR A 159 4.27 -19.58 -19.81
N VAL A 160 5.30 -20.12 -19.16
CA VAL A 160 5.23 -20.46 -17.73
C VAL A 160 5.47 -19.21 -16.89
N VAL A 161 6.52 -18.45 -17.23
CA VAL A 161 6.87 -17.20 -16.54
C VAL A 161 7.32 -16.13 -17.53
N LYS A 162 6.88 -14.89 -17.33
CA LYS A 162 7.38 -13.68 -18.00
C LYS A 162 7.79 -12.64 -16.96
N ARG A 163 9.07 -12.30 -16.94
CA ARG A 163 9.63 -11.32 -16.00
C ARG A 163 9.87 -9.97 -16.67
N MET A 164 9.57 -8.90 -15.96
CA MET A 164 10.04 -7.54 -16.24
C MET A 164 11.19 -7.19 -15.29
N ALA A 165 12.27 -6.57 -15.80
CA ALA A 165 13.37 -6.13 -14.95
C ALA A 165 12.92 -5.05 -13.94
N PHE A 166 13.68 -4.90 -12.85
CA PHE A 166 13.43 -3.82 -11.90
C PHE A 166 13.44 -2.44 -12.58
N THR A 167 12.47 -1.62 -12.21
CA THR A 167 12.37 -0.24 -12.68
C THR A 167 12.01 0.72 -11.55
N LYS A 168 12.52 1.94 -11.63
CA LYS A 168 12.08 3.08 -10.79
C LYS A 168 11.00 3.90 -11.48
N ASP A 169 10.78 3.64 -12.76
CA ASP A 169 9.80 4.34 -13.59
C ASP A 169 8.42 3.67 -13.42
N VAL A 170 7.55 4.35 -12.67
CA VAL A 170 6.17 3.93 -12.41
C VAL A 170 5.35 3.89 -13.70
N ASP A 171 5.64 4.73 -14.68
CA ASP A 171 4.91 4.76 -15.95
C ASP A 171 5.32 3.56 -16.82
N ALA A 172 6.61 3.19 -16.82
CA ALA A 172 7.08 1.96 -17.46
C ALA A 172 6.45 0.71 -16.82
N PHE A 173 6.37 0.67 -15.48
CA PHE A 173 5.70 -0.40 -14.74
C PHE A 173 4.20 -0.46 -15.10
N THR A 174 3.52 0.69 -15.08
CA THR A 174 2.10 0.83 -15.47
C THR A 174 1.86 0.33 -16.89
N ALA A 175 2.74 0.69 -17.83
CA ALA A 175 2.63 0.25 -19.21
C ALA A 175 2.79 -1.28 -19.34
N ALA A 176 3.60 -1.92 -18.49
CA ALA A 176 3.72 -3.37 -18.47
C ALA A 176 2.46 -4.04 -17.95
N VAL A 177 1.90 -3.56 -16.83
CA VAL A 177 0.66 -4.07 -16.24
C VAL A 177 -0.53 -3.93 -17.21
N THR A 178 -0.70 -2.77 -17.83
CA THR A 178 -1.79 -2.51 -18.79
C THR A 178 -1.71 -3.38 -20.06
N ARG A 179 -0.53 -3.90 -20.39
CA ARG A 179 -0.33 -4.83 -21.52
C ARG A 179 -0.59 -6.29 -21.18
N VAL A 180 -0.81 -6.64 -19.91
CA VAL A 180 -1.11 -8.02 -19.51
C VAL A 180 -2.35 -8.51 -20.24
N ARG A 181 -2.30 -9.77 -20.70
CA ARG A 181 -3.40 -10.47 -21.35
C ARG A 181 -3.61 -11.79 -20.64
N VAL A 182 -4.85 -12.01 -20.21
CA VAL A 182 -5.30 -13.27 -19.65
C VAL A 182 -5.62 -14.26 -20.75
N ALA A 183 -5.34 -15.53 -20.50
CA ALA A 183 -5.64 -16.66 -21.36
C ALA A 183 -5.22 -17.96 -20.67
N GLY A 184 -5.75 -19.10 -21.11
CA GLY A 184 -5.29 -20.40 -20.62
C GLY A 184 -5.82 -20.74 -19.23
N GLY A 185 -5.16 -21.64 -18.51
CA GLY A 185 -5.58 -22.05 -17.15
C GLY A 185 -6.76 -23.02 -17.15
N ARG A 186 -6.86 -23.85 -18.20
CA ARG A 186 -7.96 -24.83 -18.35
C ARG A 186 -7.93 -25.92 -17.28
N ASP A 187 -6.75 -26.18 -16.73
CA ASP A 187 -6.51 -27.17 -15.69
C ASP A 187 -5.89 -26.47 -14.48
N ILE A 188 -6.39 -26.80 -13.30
CA ILE A 188 -5.75 -26.50 -12.01
C ILE A 188 -4.94 -27.74 -11.64
N PRO A 189 -3.72 -27.64 -11.05
CA PRO A 189 -3.01 -26.46 -10.51
C PRO A 189 -2.24 -25.56 -11.49
N GLU A 190 -1.60 -24.49 -10.97
CA GLU A 190 -0.80 -23.50 -11.71
C GLU A 190 0.71 -23.55 -11.38
N ALA A 191 1.57 -22.90 -12.18
CA ALA A 191 3.03 -22.92 -12.02
C ALA A 191 3.59 -21.88 -11.00
N VAL A 192 2.94 -21.73 -9.85
CA VAL A 192 3.28 -20.73 -8.81
C VAL A 192 4.75 -20.77 -8.36
N TYR A 193 5.34 -21.97 -8.17
CA TYR A 193 6.73 -22.07 -7.71
C TYR A 193 7.74 -21.61 -8.75
N GLU A 194 7.46 -21.78 -10.05
CA GLU A 194 8.30 -21.26 -11.12
C GLU A 194 8.33 -19.73 -11.08
N ALA A 195 7.18 -19.10 -10.82
CA ALA A 195 7.05 -17.65 -10.67
C ALA A 195 7.84 -17.11 -9.47
N LEU A 196 7.65 -17.71 -8.29
CA LEU A 196 8.34 -17.32 -7.07
C LEU A 196 9.86 -17.49 -7.19
N TYR A 197 10.30 -18.60 -7.79
CA TYR A 197 11.73 -18.82 -7.97
C TYR A 197 12.34 -17.82 -8.96
N GLU A 198 11.68 -17.54 -10.09
CA GLU A 198 12.11 -16.49 -11.02
C GLU A 198 12.12 -15.10 -10.37
N ALA A 199 11.17 -14.79 -9.47
CA ALA A 199 11.17 -13.57 -8.68
C ALA A 199 12.37 -13.48 -7.72
N LEU A 200 12.80 -14.62 -7.17
CA LEU A 200 13.93 -14.66 -6.24
C LEU A 200 15.28 -14.57 -6.98
N VAL A 201 15.48 -15.32 -8.07
CA VAL A 201 16.79 -15.41 -8.75
C VAL A 201 16.94 -14.46 -9.93
N GLY A 202 15.83 -13.99 -10.51
CA GLY A 202 15.83 -13.14 -11.71
C GLY A 202 16.09 -11.66 -11.43
N TYR A 203 16.17 -11.26 -10.15
CA TYR A 203 16.30 -9.87 -9.74
C TYR A 203 17.53 -9.64 -8.85
N ASP A 204 18.12 -8.46 -8.98
CA ASP A 204 19.31 -8.02 -8.24
C ASP A 204 18.91 -7.26 -6.98
N TRP A 205 18.29 -7.95 -6.02
CA TRP A 205 17.83 -7.41 -4.73
C TRP A 205 18.93 -6.62 -3.99
N SER A 206 18.63 -5.37 -3.62
CA SER A 206 19.60 -4.47 -2.99
C SER A 206 19.01 -3.62 -1.88
N ALA A 207 17.70 -3.37 -1.88
CA ALA A 207 17.03 -2.57 -0.85
C ALA A 207 17.07 -3.26 0.51
N ALA A 208 16.90 -2.46 1.57
CA ALA A 208 16.72 -2.95 2.94
C ALA A 208 15.42 -3.75 3.09
N SER A 209 14.31 -3.26 2.52
CA SER A 209 13.04 -3.99 2.51
C SER A 209 12.85 -4.69 1.16
N ARG A 210 12.72 -6.01 1.19
CA ARG A 210 12.61 -6.87 0.01
C ARG A 210 11.34 -7.69 0.09
N LEU A 211 10.44 -7.48 -0.84
CA LEU A 211 9.10 -8.05 -0.79
C LEU A 211 8.71 -8.64 -2.13
N ILE A 212 8.24 -9.88 -2.10
CA ILE A 212 7.45 -10.49 -3.16
C ILE A 212 5.99 -10.47 -2.71
N VAL A 213 5.08 -10.07 -3.60
CA VAL A 213 3.65 -10.28 -3.39
C VAL A 213 3.14 -11.24 -4.46
N LEU A 214 2.73 -12.43 -4.04
CA LEU A 214 2.08 -13.43 -4.87
C LEU A 214 0.58 -13.17 -4.92
N ILE A 215 0.00 -13.14 -6.12
CA ILE A 215 -1.42 -12.87 -6.34
C ILE A 215 -1.96 -13.95 -7.27
N GLY A 216 -2.93 -14.73 -6.79
CA GLY A 216 -3.59 -15.77 -7.57
C GLY A 216 -4.74 -16.44 -6.83
N ASP A 217 -5.49 -17.24 -7.57
CA ASP A 217 -6.72 -17.93 -7.17
C ASP A 217 -6.54 -19.47 -7.10
N ALA A 218 -5.54 -20.02 -7.81
CA ALA A 218 -5.26 -21.45 -7.90
C ALA A 218 -3.99 -21.91 -7.14
N PRO A 219 -3.95 -23.18 -6.66
CA PRO A 219 -2.80 -23.72 -5.94
C PRO A 219 -1.60 -24.01 -6.88
N PRO A 220 -0.38 -24.18 -6.34
CA PRO A 220 0.74 -24.76 -7.05
C PRO A 220 0.52 -26.25 -7.38
N HIS A 221 1.21 -26.75 -8.40
CA HIS A 221 1.32 -28.20 -8.61
C HIS A 221 1.95 -28.90 -7.38
N PRO A 222 1.37 -30.02 -6.91
CA PRO A 222 1.87 -30.74 -5.73
C PRO A 222 3.20 -31.45 -5.97
N LEU A 223 3.50 -31.77 -7.24
CA LEU A 223 4.77 -32.32 -7.68
C LEU A 223 5.38 -31.38 -8.73
N PRO A 224 6.69 -31.12 -8.69
CA PRO A 224 7.36 -30.33 -9.72
C PRO A 224 7.11 -30.91 -11.11
N ARG A 225 6.57 -30.10 -12.01
CA ARG A 225 6.52 -30.41 -13.45
C ARG A 225 7.71 -29.83 -14.21
N GLY A 226 8.35 -28.80 -13.64
CA GLY A 226 9.62 -28.23 -14.06
C GLY A 226 10.79 -28.68 -13.19
N LYS A 227 11.78 -27.80 -13.06
CA LYS A 227 12.97 -28.04 -12.22
C LYS A 227 12.80 -27.51 -10.80
N ILE A 228 11.79 -26.68 -10.58
CA ILE A 228 11.63 -25.91 -9.36
C ILE A 228 10.63 -26.60 -8.44
N ASP A 229 11.02 -26.70 -7.17
CA ASP A 229 10.16 -27.18 -6.09
C ASP A 229 10.03 -26.13 -4.98
N LYS A 230 9.14 -26.40 -4.01
CA LYS A 230 8.93 -25.52 -2.86
C LYS A 230 10.21 -25.31 -2.05
N ALA A 231 11.04 -26.35 -1.88
CA ALA A 231 12.25 -26.27 -1.06
C ALA A 231 13.28 -25.32 -1.66
N MET A 232 13.37 -25.25 -3.00
CA MET A 232 14.21 -24.29 -3.71
C MET A 232 13.74 -22.85 -3.49
N VAL A 233 12.42 -22.61 -3.53
CA VAL A 233 11.81 -21.29 -3.23
C VAL A 233 12.09 -20.89 -1.77
N ASP A 234 11.75 -21.76 -0.82
CA ASP A 234 11.95 -21.53 0.61
C ASP A 234 13.42 -21.24 0.94
N GLY A 235 14.33 -22.06 0.40
CA GLY A 235 15.76 -21.91 0.61
C GLY A 235 16.29 -20.59 0.07
N LYS A 236 15.84 -20.19 -1.13
CA LYS A 236 16.31 -18.96 -1.77
C LYS A 236 15.72 -17.70 -1.15
N SER A 237 14.44 -17.70 -0.77
CA SER A 237 13.82 -16.59 -0.02
C SER A 237 14.56 -16.33 1.29
N LYS A 238 14.92 -17.39 2.03
CA LYS A 238 15.70 -17.27 3.27
C LYS A 238 17.12 -16.77 3.03
N GLU A 239 17.80 -17.25 1.99
CA GLU A 239 19.15 -16.80 1.62
C GLU A 239 19.20 -15.30 1.30
N LEU A 240 18.19 -14.81 0.58
CA LEU A 240 18.09 -13.42 0.15
C LEU A 240 17.37 -12.51 1.17
N ASP A 241 16.84 -13.08 2.25
CA ASP A 241 15.97 -12.42 3.23
C ASP A 241 14.84 -11.61 2.57
N VAL A 242 14.14 -12.26 1.63
CA VAL A 242 13.01 -11.69 0.89
C VAL A 242 11.72 -12.20 1.50
N ALA A 243 10.86 -11.30 1.95
CA ALA A 243 9.52 -11.64 2.44
C ALA A 243 8.61 -12.04 1.28
N ILE A 244 7.75 -13.05 1.47
CA ILE A 244 6.75 -13.45 0.46
C ILE A 244 5.36 -13.29 1.07
N ASP A 245 4.71 -12.19 0.72
CA ASP A 245 3.30 -11.97 1.04
C ASP A 245 2.43 -12.60 -0.04
N VAL A 246 1.25 -13.06 0.35
CA VAL A 246 0.30 -13.70 -0.56
C VAL A 246 -1.06 -13.01 -0.50
N ILE A 247 -1.67 -12.81 -1.66
CA ILE A 247 -3.05 -12.39 -1.83
C ILE A 247 -3.78 -13.55 -2.48
N ILE A 248 -4.72 -14.14 -1.74
CA ILE A 248 -5.54 -15.25 -2.20
C ILE A 248 -6.86 -14.69 -2.74
N LEU A 249 -7.22 -15.08 -3.96
CA LEU A 249 -8.45 -14.69 -4.65
C LEU A 249 -9.40 -15.89 -4.79
N PRO A 250 -10.72 -15.65 -4.89
CA PRO A 250 -11.67 -16.69 -5.30
C PRO A 250 -11.37 -17.12 -6.74
N HIS A 251 -11.67 -18.37 -7.07
CA HIS A 251 -11.57 -18.93 -8.43
C HIS A 251 -12.94 -18.96 -9.12
#